data_AF-A0A0M0BHV8-F1
#
_entry.id   AF-A0A0M0BHV8-F1
#
_cell.length_a   1.000
_cell.length_b   1.000
_cell.length_c   1.000
_cell.angle_alpha   90.00
_cell.angle_beta   90.00
_cell.angle_gamma   90.00
#
_symmetry.space_group_name_H-M   'P 1'
#
loop_
_entity.id
_entity.type
_entity.pdbx_description
1 polymer ?
#
loop_
_entity_poly.entity_id
_entity_poly.type
_entity_poly.pdbx_seq_one_letter_code
_entity_poly.pdbx_strand_id
1 'polypeptide(L)'
;MTLAKSTSIPIAGIEHVYDRWRIKEIIEREACSILQPDIGWAGGITELLKICHLASSYGLPVIPHSNESVRANLHLLMAQPRQVCPLQEYNPRFQARWQYFFTDRVAPEGGHIAATPALGLGIELDAEKIVKVTEV
;
A
#
# COMPACT_ATOMS: atom_id res chain seq x y z
N MET A 1 -28.98 -2.48 -7.81
CA MET A 1 -28.59 -2.34 -6.39
C MET A 1 -27.20 -2.95 -6.27
N THR A 2 -26.20 -2.19 -5.82
CA THR A 2 -24.82 -2.69 -5.65
C THR A 2 -24.68 -3.44 -4.32
N LEU A 3 -23.73 -4.38 -4.22
CA LEU A 3 -23.46 -5.11 -2.98
C LEU A 3 -23.19 -4.17 -1.79
N ALA A 4 -22.44 -3.08 -2.02
CA ALA A 4 -22.16 -2.08 -1.00
C ALA A 4 -23.42 -1.39 -0.43
N LYS A 5 -24.51 -1.31 -1.21
CA LYS A 5 -25.78 -0.70 -0.79
C LYS A 5 -26.74 -1.70 -0.14
N SER A 6 -26.44 -3.00 -0.18
CA SER A 6 -27.29 -4.06 0.39
C SER A 6 -26.82 -4.58 1.75
N THR A 7 -25.77 -3.98 2.32
CA THR A 7 -25.17 -4.41 3.59
C THR A 7 -24.62 -3.22 4.35
N SER A 8 -24.51 -3.35 5.68
CA SER A 8 -23.80 -2.39 6.54
C SER A 8 -22.32 -2.76 6.73
N ILE A 9 -21.88 -3.92 6.24
CA ILE A 9 -20.49 -4.35 6.31
C ILE A 9 -19.66 -3.48 5.34
N PRO A 10 -18.57 -2.82 5.80
CA PRO A 10 -17.70 -2.06 4.92
C PRO A 10 -17.12 -2.94 3.80
N ILE A 11 -17.18 -2.43 2.56
CA ILE A 11 -16.59 -3.10 1.40
C ILE A 11 -15.22 -2.49 1.13
N ALA A 12 -14.19 -3.32 1.23
CA ALA A 12 -12.81 -3.00 0.88
C ALA A 12 -12.43 -3.70 -0.43
N GLY A 13 -11.61 -3.05 -1.26
CA GLY A 13 -11.11 -3.66 -2.49
C GLY A 13 -10.34 -2.67 -3.34
N ILE A 14 -10.25 -2.97 -4.65
CA ILE A 14 -9.56 -2.22 -5.72
C ILE A 14 -8.05 -2.47 -5.88
N GLU A 15 -7.49 -3.52 -5.27
CA GLU A 15 -6.05 -3.84 -5.39
C GLU A 15 -5.57 -3.99 -6.85
N HIS A 16 -6.44 -4.43 -7.76
CA HIS A 16 -6.19 -4.59 -9.20
C HIS A 16 -6.78 -3.46 -10.05
N VAL A 17 -6.91 -2.26 -9.49
CA VAL A 17 -7.31 -1.05 -10.23
C VAL A 17 -6.10 -0.13 -10.38
N TYR A 18 -5.72 0.14 -11.62
CA TYR A 18 -4.38 0.63 -11.95
C TYR A 18 -4.24 2.15 -12.03
N ASP A 19 -5.32 2.91 -11.96
CA ASP A 19 -5.26 4.36 -12.10
C ASP A 19 -6.36 5.10 -11.32
N ARG A 20 -6.09 6.39 -11.05
CA ARG A 20 -7.01 7.24 -10.29
C ARG A 20 -8.34 7.52 -10.99
N TRP A 21 -8.40 7.42 -12.31
CA TRP A 21 -9.63 7.71 -13.06
C TRP A 21 -10.65 6.60 -12.85
N ARG A 22 -10.22 5.33 -12.94
CA ARG A 22 -11.08 4.20 -12.64
C ARG A 22 -11.47 4.14 -11.17
N ILE A 23 -10.56 4.49 -10.26
CA ILE A 23 -10.89 4.62 -8.83
C ILE A 23 -11.94 5.71 -8.60
N LYS A 24 -11.82 6.87 -9.26
CA LYS A 24 -12.84 7.94 -9.18
C LYS A 24 -14.22 7.42 -9.58
N GLU A 25 -14.33 6.68 -10.68
CA GLU A 25 -15.61 6.09 -11.11
C GLU A 25 -16.18 5.11 -10.07
N ILE A 26 -15.34 4.33 -9.40
CA ILE A 26 -15.74 3.40 -8.33
C ILE A 26 -16.25 4.15 -7.11
N ILE A 27 -15.56 5.23 -6.71
CA ILE A 27 -15.96 6.13 -5.63
C ILE A 27 -17.33 6.76 -5.93
N GLU A 28 -17.51 7.32 -7.13
CA GLU A 28 -18.76 7.97 -7.53
C GLU A 28 -19.95 7.01 -7.62
N ARG A 29 -19.68 5.71 -7.81
CA ARG A 29 -20.70 4.65 -7.77
C ARG A 29 -21.00 4.13 -6.37
N GLU A 30 -20.30 4.64 -5.35
CA GLU A 30 -20.38 4.17 -3.96
C GLU A 30 -20.18 2.64 -3.87
N ALA A 31 -19.23 2.12 -4.65
CA ALA A 31 -19.02 0.67 -4.77
C ALA A 31 -18.06 0.10 -3.70
N CYS A 32 -17.25 0.95 -3.06
CA CYS A 32 -16.35 0.58 -1.97
C CYS A 32 -16.31 1.71 -0.93
N SER A 33 -16.13 1.35 0.33
CA SER A 33 -15.98 2.28 1.46
C SER A 33 -14.53 2.34 1.98
N ILE A 34 -13.67 1.41 1.55
CA ILE A 34 -12.23 1.38 1.87
C ILE A 34 -11.49 1.09 0.58
N LEU A 35 -10.53 1.94 0.23
CA LEU A 35 -9.77 1.84 -1.00
C LEU A 35 -8.45 1.12 -0.73
N GLN A 36 -8.12 0.08 -1.50
CA GLN A 36 -6.90 -0.71 -1.32
C GLN A 36 -6.02 -0.81 -2.57
N PRO A 37 -5.68 0.32 -3.23
CA PRO A 37 -4.80 0.27 -4.40
C PRO A 37 -3.42 -0.24 -3.99
N ASP A 38 -2.78 -0.99 -4.87
CA ASP A 38 -1.39 -1.42 -4.68
C ASP A 38 -0.45 -0.45 -5.39
N ILE A 39 0.65 -0.09 -4.73
CA ILE A 39 1.61 0.89 -5.24
C ILE A 39 2.38 0.40 -6.48
N GLY A 40 2.64 -0.90 -6.58
CA GLY A 40 3.31 -1.52 -7.74
C GLY A 40 2.37 -1.62 -8.94
N TRP A 41 1.07 -1.79 -8.69
CA TRP A 41 0.06 -1.88 -9.75
C TRP A 41 -0.43 -0.51 -10.22
N ALA A 42 -0.69 0.41 -9.29
CA ALA A 42 -1.37 1.67 -9.57
C ALA A 42 -0.45 2.79 -10.07
N GLY A 43 0.74 2.47 -10.60
CA GLY A 43 1.64 3.47 -11.19
C GLY A 43 2.63 4.13 -10.23
N GLY A 44 2.97 3.47 -9.11
CA GLY A 44 4.02 3.89 -8.19
C GLY A 44 3.58 4.92 -7.13
N ILE A 45 4.56 5.38 -6.34
CA ILE A 45 4.34 6.32 -5.22
C ILE A 45 3.61 7.60 -5.68
N THR A 46 4.03 8.16 -6.81
CA THR A 46 3.46 9.41 -7.34
C THR A 46 1.97 9.30 -7.64
N GLU A 47 1.54 8.19 -8.23
CA GLU A 47 0.13 7.99 -8.56
C GLU A 47 -0.68 7.64 -7.33
N LEU A 48 -0.13 6.83 -6.43
CA LEU A 48 -0.78 6.49 -5.17
C LEU A 48 -0.99 7.72 -4.27
N LEU A 49 -0.06 8.68 -4.26
CA LEU A 49 -0.24 9.98 -3.61
C LEU A 49 -1.45 10.75 -4.17
N LYS A 50 -1.62 10.78 -5.50
CA LYS A 50 -2.79 11.43 -6.12
C LYS A 50 -4.08 10.69 -5.79
N ILE A 51 -4.05 9.36 -5.70
CA ILE A 51 -5.19 8.56 -5.27
C ILE A 51 -5.54 8.86 -3.81
N CYS A 52 -4.56 9.03 -2.91
CA CYS A 52 -4.79 9.44 -1.53
C CYS A 52 -5.47 10.81 -1.46
N HIS A 53 -4.98 11.79 -2.24
CA HIS A 53 -5.59 13.12 -2.29
C HIS A 53 -7.02 13.07 -2.86
N LEU A 54 -7.26 12.29 -3.91
CA LEU A 54 -8.60 12.05 -4.43
C LEU A 54 -9.51 11.42 -3.37
N ALA A 55 -9.10 10.34 -2.74
CA ALA A 55 -9.88 9.66 -1.70
C ALA A 55 -10.22 10.61 -0.53
N SER A 56 -9.25 11.45 -0.14
CA SER A 56 -9.43 12.42 0.93
C SER A 56 -10.55 13.44 0.64
N SER A 57 -10.74 13.85 -0.63
CA SER A 57 -11.81 14.77 -0.99
C SER A 57 -13.22 14.16 -0.88
N TYR A 58 -13.30 12.83 -0.80
CA TYR A 58 -14.53 12.06 -0.56
C TYR A 58 -14.63 11.52 0.87
N GLY A 59 -13.65 11.80 1.73
CA GLY A 59 -13.60 11.28 3.10
C GLY A 59 -13.42 9.76 3.19
N LEU A 60 -12.85 9.13 2.15
CA LEU A 60 -12.63 7.68 2.11
C LEU A 60 -11.20 7.33 2.53
N PRO A 61 -11.02 6.30 3.38
CA PRO A 61 -9.70 5.81 3.74
C PRO A 61 -9.06 5.02 2.59
N VAL A 62 -7.74 5.14 2.49
CA VAL A 62 -6.86 4.35 1.63
C VAL A 62 -6.00 3.47 2.53
N ILE A 63 -6.14 2.15 2.40
CA ILE A 63 -5.32 1.14 3.05
C ILE A 63 -4.62 0.37 1.94
N PRO A 64 -3.45 0.84 1.48
CA PRO A 64 -2.78 0.27 0.32
C PRO A 64 -2.52 -1.22 0.49
N HIS A 65 -2.79 -1.99 -0.56
CA HIS A 65 -2.38 -3.38 -0.59
C HIS A 65 -0.85 -3.46 -0.55
N SER A 66 -0.32 -4.42 0.21
CA SER A 66 1.11 -4.47 0.53
C SER A 66 1.73 -5.83 0.25
N ASN A 67 2.13 -6.02 -1.01
CA ASN A 67 3.06 -7.07 -1.44
C ASN A 67 4.51 -6.73 -1.05
N GLU A 68 5.45 -6.76 -1.99
CA GLU A 68 6.86 -6.38 -1.82
C GLU A 68 7.06 -4.92 -1.38
N SER A 69 6.02 -4.10 -1.46
CA SER A 69 6.08 -2.65 -1.32
C SER A 69 5.87 -2.12 0.09
N VAL A 70 6.04 -2.96 1.13
CA VAL A 70 5.78 -2.58 2.53
C VAL A 70 6.49 -1.30 2.97
N ARG A 71 7.75 -1.11 2.55
CA ARG A 71 8.54 0.08 2.88
C ARG A 71 7.99 1.32 2.15
N ALA A 72 7.66 1.20 0.88
CA ALA A 72 7.10 2.30 0.10
C ALA A 72 5.72 2.73 0.63
N ASN A 73 4.86 1.77 0.98
CA ASN A 73 3.57 2.04 1.61
C ASN A 73 3.77 2.73 2.98
N LEU A 74 4.74 2.29 3.79
CA LEU A 74 5.03 2.92 5.08
C LEU A 74 5.39 4.40 4.92
N HIS A 75 6.28 4.75 3.98
CA HIS A 75 6.63 6.14 3.71
C HIS A 75 5.43 6.95 3.20
N LEU A 76 4.61 6.36 2.32
CA LEU A 76 3.38 6.99 1.85
C LEU A 76 2.43 7.29 3.01
N LEU A 77 2.13 6.29 3.85
CA LEU A 77 1.25 6.39 5.00
C LEU A 77 1.70 7.49 5.96
N MET A 78 3.00 7.53 6.29
CA MET A 78 3.57 8.53 7.19
C MET A 78 3.53 9.95 6.62
N ALA A 79 3.43 10.10 5.29
CA ALA A 79 3.28 11.39 4.63
C ALA A 79 1.82 11.85 4.50
N GLN A 80 0.84 11.03 4.90
CA GLN A 80 -0.59 11.34 4.80
C GLN A 80 -1.22 11.56 6.18
N PRO A 81 -2.33 12.32 6.28
CA PRO A 81 -3.11 12.35 7.51
C PRO A 81 -3.62 10.96 7.88
N ARG A 82 -3.63 10.64 9.18
CA ARG A 82 -4.07 9.33 9.69
C ARG A 82 -5.49 8.95 9.26
N GLN A 83 -6.36 9.92 9.01
CA GLN A 83 -7.72 9.69 8.52
C GLN A 83 -7.76 9.19 7.07
N VAL A 84 -6.78 9.61 6.25
CA VAL A 84 -6.65 9.19 4.86
C VAL A 84 -5.97 7.83 4.80
N CYS A 85 -4.86 7.64 5.51
CA CYS A 85 -4.14 6.37 5.53
C CYS A 85 -4.03 5.82 6.96
N PRO A 86 -5.05 5.09 7.45
CA PRO A 86 -5.12 4.71 8.86
C PRO A 86 -4.32 3.45 9.21
N LEU A 87 -4.08 2.57 8.23
CA LEU A 87 -3.55 1.23 8.45
C LEU A 87 -2.61 0.81 7.33
N GLN A 88 -1.62 -0.01 7.69
CA GLN A 88 -0.68 -0.68 6.80
C GLN A 88 -1.03 -2.16 6.74
N GLU A 89 -1.18 -2.71 5.55
CA GLU A 89 -1.25 -4.16 5.39
C GLU A 89 0.12 -4.80 5.66
N TYR A 90 0.14 -5.92 6.38
CA TYR A 90 1.35 -6.71 6.58
C TYR A 90 1.02 -8.20 6.62
N ASN A 91 1.55 -8.97 5.67
CA ASN A 91 1.44 -10.42 5.66
C ASN A 91 2.77 -11.08 6.06
N PRO A 92 2.91 -11.66 7.27
CA PRO A 92 4.19 -12.18 7.74
C PRO A 92 4.75 -13.31 6.89
N ARG A 93 3.90 -14.12 6.24
CA ARG A 93 4.33 -15.23 5.37
C ARG A 93 4.98 -14.72 4.09
N PHE A 94 4.37 -13.73 3.44
CA PHE A 94 4.90 -13.17 2.20
C PHE A 94 6.07 -12.23 2.45
N GLN A 95 6.02 -11.44 3.52
CA GLN A 95 7.07 -10.48 3.85
C GLN A 95 8.41 -11.15 4.15
N ALA A 96 8.42 -12.34 4.75
CA ALA A 96 9.64 -13.12 4.94
C ALA A 96 10.34 -13.47 3.62
N ARG A 97 9.57 -13.68 2.54
CA ARG A 97 10.08 -13.94 1.19
C ARG A 97 10.48 -12.65 0.49
N TRP A 98 9.62 -11.63 0.49
CA TRP A 98 9.87 -10.39 -0.24
C TRP A 98 11.05 -9.60 0.31
N GLN A 99 11.26 -9.63 1.62
CA GLN A 99 12.37 -8.97 2.27
C GLN A 99 13.59 -9.90 2.45
N TYR A 100 13.60 -11.08 1.80
CA TYR A 100 14.68 -12.05 1.96
C TYR A 100 16.03 -11.45 1.54
N PHE A 101 16.08 -10.78 0.38
CA PHE A 101 17.29 -10.22 -0.20
C PHE A 101 17.76 -8.91 0.45
N PHE A 102 17.02 -8.39 1.44
CA PHE A 102 17.41 -7.17 2.13
C PHE A 102 18.34 -7.51 3.31
N THR A 103 19.20 -6.57 3.67
CA THR A 103 20.07 -6.67 4.86
C THR A 103 19.25 -6.65 6.15
N ASP A 104 18.11 -5.95 6.16
CA ASP A 104 17.20 -5.84 7.29
C ASP A 104 15.74 -6.16 6.88
N ARG A 105 14.87 -6.35 7.89
CA ARG A 105 13.44 -6.57 7.69
C ARG A 105 12.64 -5.59 8.53
N VAL A 106 11.64 -5.01 7.90
CA VAL A 106 10.57 -4.29 8.58
C VAL A 106 9.51 -5.32 8.99
N ALA A 107 9.21 -5.35 10.29
CA ALA A 107 8.20 -6.21 10.87
C ALA A 107 7.38 -5.43 11.91
N PRO A 108 6.11 -5.80 12.12
CA PRO A 108 5.30 -5.19 13.16
C PRO A 108 5.72 -5.63 14.55
N GLU A 109 5.84 -4.66 15.46
CA GLU A 109 6.05 -4.84 16.89
C GLU A 109 4.86 -4.20 17.63
N GLY A 110 4.17 -4.96 18.48
CA GLY A 110 2.99 -4.46 19.19
C GLY A 110 1.88 -3.95 18.26
N GLY A 111 1.74 -4.54 17.07
CA GLY A 111 0.75 -4.13 16.06
C GLY A 111 1.13 -2.88 15.24
N HIS A 112 2.36 -2.37 15.39
CA HIS A 112 2.82 -1.17 14.70
C HIS A 112 4.11 -1.44 13.94
N ILE A 113 4.32 -0.74 12.84
CA ILE A 113 5.56 -0.80 12.07
C ILE A 113 6.28 0.54 12.23
N ALA A 114 7.52 0.50 12.70
CA ALA A 114 8.34 1.70 12.82
C ALA A 114 8.89 2.13 11.46
N ALA A 115 8.93 3.45 11.22
CA ALA A 115 9.62 4.01 10.06
C ALA A 115 11.14 3.80 10.18
N THR A 116 11.81 3.57 9.05
CA THR A 116 13.27 3.51 9.00
C THR A 116 13.86 4.93 8.99
N PRO A 117 14.96 5.19 9.74
CA PRO A 117 15.68 6.45 9.66
C PRO A 117 16.61 6.54 8.43
N ALA A 118 16.74 5.45 7.66
CA ALA A 118 17.58 5.41 6.47
C ALA A 118 17.04 6.32 5.35
N LEU A 119 17.93 6.78 4.48
CA LEU A 119 17.55 7.60 3.32
C LEU A 119 16.78 6.76 2.27
N GLY A 120 15.90 7.43 1.54
CA GLY A 120 15.08 6.78 0.52
C GLY A 120 14.09 5.78 1.12
N LEU A 121 13.96 4.61 0.49
CA LEU A 121 13.11 3.52 1.00
C LEU A 121 13.80 2.68 2.09
N GLY A 122 15.05 2.99 2.43
CA GLY A 122 15.86 2.19 3.34
C GLY A 122 15.99 0.73 2.89
N ILE A 123 16.20 0.51 1.59
CA ILE A 123 16.43 -0.83 1.03
C ILE A 123 17.90 -0.94 0.71
N GLU A 124 18.57 -1.88 1.39
CA GLU A 124 19.93 -2.29 1.09
C GLU A 124 19.92 -3.79 0.81
N LEU A 125 20.50 -4.18 -0.33
CA LEU A 125 20.57 -5.58 -0.72
C LEU A 125 21.71 -6.29 0.02
N ASP A 126 21.42 -7.49 0.49
CA ASP A 126 22.40 -8.36 1.11
C ASP A 126 23.17 -9.13 0.02
N ALA A 127 24.42 -8.72 -0.20
CA ALA A 127 25.30 -9.29 -1.21
C ALA A 127 25.53 -10.80 -1.01
N GLU A 128 25.52 -11.30 0.23
CA GLU A 128 25.73 -12.73 0.52
C GLU A 128 24.54 -13.59 0.07
N LYS A 129 23.34 -12.99 0.00
CA LYS A 129 22.13 -13.67 -0.47
C LYS A 129 21.98 -13.64 -1.99
N ILE A 130 22.78 -12.85 -2.68
CA ILE A 130 22.73 -12.69 -4.14
C ILE A 130 23.73 -13.66 -4.78
N VAL A 131 23.21 -14.72 -5.38
CA VAL A 131 24.03 -15.77 -6.02
C VAL A 131 24.51 -15.34 -7.42
N LYS A 132 23.72 -14.53 -8.13
CA LYS A 132 24.04 -14.03 -9.48
C LYS A 132 23.26 -12.76 -9.76
N VAL A 133 23.95 -11.74 -10.29
CA VAL A 133 23.34 -10.57 -10.91
C VAL A 133 23.47 -10.74 -12.42
N THR A 134 22.39 -10.48 -13.15
CA THR A 134 22.41 -10.43 -14.61
C THR A 134 21.99 -9.03 -15.00
N GLU A 135 22.88 -8.28 -15.65
CA GLU A 135 22.55 -6.99 -16.23
C GLU A 135 21.68 -7.22 -17.48
N VAL A 136 20.62 -6.42 -17.62
CA VAL A 136 19.65 -6.49 -18.74
C VAL A 136 19.88 -5.31 -19.67
#